data_AF-A0A950HDZ7-F1
#
_entry.id   AF-A0A950HDZ7-F1
#
_cell.length_a   1.000
_cell.length_b   1.000
_cell.length_c   1.000
_cell.angle_alpha   90.00
_cell.angle_beta   90.00
_cell.angle_gamma   90.00
#
_symmetry.space_group_name_H-M   'P 1'
#
loop_
_entity.id
_entity.type
_entity.pdbx_description
1 polymer ?
#
loop_
_entity_poly.entity_id
_entity_poly.type
_entity_poly.pdbx_seq_one_letter_code
_entity_poly.pdbx_strand_id
1 'polypeptide(L)'
;MSSCTARAWTCSSPTGLRVGGSLFLRWAVVSGSIRLHHAHIGSTLDCTGARLDAPRCRPDGSTKPSLDARAATIGKDVYASRRFTATGGVRLSLAEVSKSVSFDGARLGGPGKSVAALRARGMTCQELRLRLAEPPRGEVSLASVVAGSVFDDERLWSTDGKVDIEGFQYRSLTASPEADVATRLRWLRRVLSSYDPDPYDHLAASYRDAGHDDRADTVLLTKQRHRYTAHGPAGRVWGWLQEWTVGYGYRPWRAALWLAVCWLLGSLWFSHHQLSRLDNHQDPSWQPVIYVADLLVPVVNLDQHGLWRTSGASAWIAGGLTAVGWLLLSTATAGVTRILTRR
;
A
#
# COMPACT_ATOMS: atom_id res chain seq x y z
N MET A 1 -19.64 38.65 -20.70
CA MET A 1 -19.04 37.32 -20.98
C MET A 1 -18.08 37.48 -22.15
N SER A 2 -16.83 37.84 -21.89
CA SER A 2 -15.80 38.01 -22.91
C SER A 2 -15.12 36.66 -23.15
N SER A 3 -15.47 35.98 -24.24
CA SER A 3 -14.78 34.78 -24.70
C SER A 3 -13.39 35.19 -25.22
N CYS A 4 -12.36 34.99 -24.41
CA CYS A 4 -10.98 35.18 -24.87
C CYS A 4 -10.53 33.96 -25.68
N THR A 5 -10.67 34.03 -27.00
CA THR A 5 -10.09 33.06 -27.94
C THR A 5 -8.59 33.33 -28.04
N ALA A 6 -7.82 32.79 -27.10
CA ALA A 6 -6.36 32.95 -27.07
C ALA A 6 -5.68 31.93 -28.00
N ARG A 7 -5.20 32.37 -29.17
CA ARG A 7 -4.25 31.60 -29.98
C ARG A 7 -2.89 31.62 -29.27
N ALA A 8 -2.48 30.46 -28.74
CA ALA A 8 -1.13 30.09 -28.27
C ALA A 8 -0.27 31.23 -27.70
N TRP A 9 -0.30 31.43 -26.38
CA TRP A 9 0.69 32.25 -25.68
C TRP A 9 1.98 31.43 -25.49
N THR A 10 3.03 31.80 -26.22
CA THR A 10 4.41 31.39 -25.92
C THR A 10 5.15 32.59 -25.38
N CYS A 11 5.34 32.68 -24.06
CA CYS A 11 6.31 33.60 -23.48
C CYS A 11 7.69 32.95 -23.59
N SER A 12 8.51 33.40 -24.54
CA SER A 12 9.90 32.94 -24.74
C SER A 12 10.91 33.85 -24.03
N SER A 13 10.54 34.41 -22.87
CA SER A 13 11.49 35.15 -22.04
C SER A 13 12.41 34.17 -21.31
N PRO A 14 13.70 34.51 -21.11
CA PRO A 14 14.64 33.71 -20.31
C PRO A 14 14.22 33.59 -18.83
N THR A 15 13.26 34.40 -18.38
CA THR A 15 12.79 34.54 -16.99
C THR A 15 11.43 33.88 -16.71
N GLY A 16 10.82 33.20 -17.69
CA GLY A 16 9.49 32.63 -17.54
C GLY A 16 8.39 33.70 -17.39
N LEU A 17 7.13 33.27 -17.38
CA LEU A 17 5.99 34.17 -17.17
C LEU A 17 5.91 34.59 -15.69
N ARG A 18 5.86 35.88 -15.40
CA ARG A 18 5.61 36.39 -14.03
C ARG A 18 4.23 37.03 -13.95
N VAL A 19 3.40 36.55 -13.03
CA VAL A 19 2.07 37.07 -12.71
C VAL A 19 2.03 37.34 -11.21
N GLY A 20 1.94 38.62 -10.80
CA GLY A 20 1.92 38.98 -9.38
C GLY A 20 0.69 38.46 -8.62
N GLY A 21 -0.43 38.28 -9.32
CA GLY A 21 -1.68 37.75 -8.77
C GLY A 21 -2.02 36.35 -9.29
N SER A 22 -3.27 36.18 -9.71
CA SER A 22 -3.78 34.93 -10.29
C SER A 22 -3.79 34.97 -11.82
N LEU A 23 -3.50 33.84 -12.45
CA LEU A 23 -3.68 33.64 -13.89
C LEU A 23 -5.01 32.89 -14.11
N PHE A 24 -5.99 33.60 -14.65
CA PHE A 24 -7.31 33.03 -14.96
C PHE A 24 -7.39 32.59 -16.42
N LEU A 25 -7.57 31.29 -16.62
CA LEU A 25 -7.82 30.61 -17.89
C LEU A 25 -9.19 29.90 -17.87
N ARG A 26 -10.11 30.37 -17.03
CA ARG A 26 -11.44 29.76 -16.86
C ARG A 26 -12.19 29.72 -18.20
N TRP A 27 -12.71 28.55 -18.53
CA TRP A 27 -13.46 28.31 -19.77
C TRP A 27 -12.69 28.68 -21.06
N ALA A 28 -11.36 28.83 -20.98
CA ALA A 28 -10.55 29.14 -22.14
C ALA A 28 -10.57 27.96 -23.12
N VAL A 29 -10.73 28.25 -24.41
CA VAL A 29 -10.60 27.25 -25.47
C VAL A 29 -9.28 27.52 -26.19
N VAL A 30 -8.34 26.58 -26.05
CA VAL A 30 -7.00 26.71 -26.62
C VAL A 30 -6.71 25.52 -27.50
N SER A 31 -6.38 25.78 -28.76
CA SER A 31 -5.81 24.77 -29.65
C SER A 31 -4.29 24.78 -29.51
N GLY A 32 -3.69 23.65 -29.18
CA GLY A 32 -2.24 23.50 -29.03
C GLY A 32 -1.79 23.31 -27.58
N SER A 33 -0.84 24.13 -27.11
CA SER A 33 -0.32 24.03 -25.74
C SER A 33 -0.14 25.38 -25.08
N ILE A 34 -0.48 25.46 -23.81
CA ILE A 34 -0.10 26.55 -22.89
C ILE A 34 1.21 26.16 -22.23
N ARG A 35 2.24 27.00 -22.39
CA ARG A 35 3.57 26.78 -21.78
C ARG A 35 3.83 27.83 -20.72
N LEU A 36 3.94 27.36 -19.48
CA LEU A 36 4.22 28.11 -18.26
C LEU A 36 5.52 27.61 -17.63
N HIS A 37 6.53 27.32 -18.46
CA HIS A 37 7.85 26.90 -17.98
C HIS A 37 8.45 27.97 -17.08
N HIS A 38 8.91 27.58 -15.89
CA HIS A 38 9.51 28.51 -14.92
C HIS A 38 8.60 29.70 -14.56
N ALA A 39 7.29 29.56 -14.76
CA ALA A 39 6.36 30.63 -14.46
C ALA A 39 6.24 30.85 -12.96
N HIS A 40 6.17 32.11 -12.55
CA HIS A 40 5.90 32.50 -11.17
C HIS A 40 4.52 33.16 -11.12
N ILE A 41 3.58 32.50 -10.44
CA ILE A 41 2.21 32.98 -10.24
C ILE A 41 2.03 33.22 -8.76
N GLY A 42 1.89 34.49 -8.35
CA GLY A 42 1.86 34.88 -6.94
C GLY A 42 0.66 34.34 -6.16
N SER A 43 -0.44 33.99 -6.85
CA SER A 43 -1.62 33.38 -6.23
C SER A 43 -2.03 32.09 -6.95
N THR A 44 -3.04 32.14 -7.81
CA THR A 44 -3.75 30.93 -8.29
C THR A 44 -3.64 30.78 -9.80
N LEU A 45 -3.41 29.56 -10.29
CA LEU A 45 -3.60 29.18 -11.68
C LEU A 45 -4.98 28.54 -11.82
N ASP A 46 -5.93 29.27 -12.39
CA ASP A 46 -7.32 28.79 -12.52
C ASP A 46 -7.65 28.45 -13.97
N CYS A 47 -7.62 27.15 -14.28
CA CYS A 47 -7.99 26.54 -15.55
C CYS A 47 -9.39 25.91 -15.50
N THR A 48 -10.24 26.27 -14.55
CA THR A 48 -11.56 25.66 -14.37
C THR A 48 -12.38 25.71 -15.67
N GLY A 49 -12.85 24.56 -16.14
CA GLY A 49 -13.63 24.44 -17.38
C GLY A 49 -12.88 24.76 -18.68
N ALA A 50 -11.55 24.95 -18.63
CA ALA A 50 -10.76 25.19 -19.84
C ALA A 50 -10.69 23.93 -20.72
N ARG A 51 -10.65 24.14 -22.03
CA ARG A 51 -10.56 23.09 -23.04
C ARG A 51 -9.27 23.27 -23.84
N LEU A 52 -8.34 22.35 -23.64
CA LEU A 52 -7.02 22.37 -24.28
C LEU A 52 -6.93 21.22 -25.30
N ASP A 53 -7.40 21.52 -26.51
CA ASP A 53 -7.60 20.57 -27.60
C ASP A 53 -6.46 20.65 -28.63
N ALA A 54 -6.38 19.67 -29.54
CA ALA A 54 -5.40 19.60 -30.62
C ALA A 54 -3.93 19.80 -30.16
N PRO A 55 -3.42 18.92 -29.27
CA PRO A 55 -2.06 19.05 -28.77
C PRO A 55 -1.06 18.93 -29.92
N ARG A 56 0.03 19.70 -29.85
CA ARG A 56 1.10 19.61 -30.86
C ARG A 56 1.84 18.28 -30.72
N CYS A 57 2.16 17.64 -31.83
CA CYS A 57 3.06 16.48 -31.85
C CYS A 57 4.53 16.93 -31.93
N ARG A 58 5.43 16.08 -31.44
CA ARG A 58 6.86 16.14 -31.73
C ARG A 58 7.15 15.47 -33.09
N PRO A 59 8.36 15.69 -33.67
CA PRO A 59 8.75 15.02 -34.91
C PRO A 59 8.74 13.48 -34.81
N ASP A 60 8.95 12.92 -33.62
CA ASP A 60 8.88 11.49 -33.31
C ASP A 60 7.44 10.93 -33.22
N GLY A 61 6.42 11.79 -33.42
CA GLY A 61 5.00 11.45 -33.31
C GLY A 61 4.45 11.44 -31.88
N SER A 62 5.28 11.72 -30.86
CA SER A 62 4.82 11.79 -29.46
C SER A 62 4.06 13.09 -29.20
N THR A 63 3.06 13.01 -28.32
CA THR A 63 2.21 14.16 -28.00
C THR A 63 2.91 15.11 -27.03
N LYS A 64 2.84 16.43 -27.27
CA LYS A 64 3.28 17.45 -26.30
C LYS A 64 2.15 17.72 -25.31
N PRO A 65 2.47 18.03 -24.04
CA PRO A 65 1.46 18.39 -23.04
C PRO A 65 0.61 19.57 -23.52
N SER A 66 -0.68 19.53 -23.22
CA SER A 66 -1.63 20.62 -23.45
C SER A 66 -1.39 21.78 -22.49
N LEU A 67 -1.05 21.46 -21.23
CA LEU A 67 -0.61 22.43 -20.21
C LEU A 67 0.75 22.00 -19.69
N ASP A 68 1.80 22.79 -19.92
CA ASP A 68 3.15 22.54 -19.41
C ASP A 68 3.55 23.64 -18.43
N ALA A 69 3.37 23.39 -17.14
CA ALA A 69 3.77 24.25 -16.02
C ALA A 69 4.93 23.62 -15.25
N ARG A 70 5.92 23.11 -15.99
CA ARG A 70 7.15 22.56 -15.41
C ARG A 70 7.95 23.61 -14.68
N ALA A 71 8.45 23.26 -13.50
CA ALA A 71 9.24 24.13 -12.63
C ALA A 71 8.56 25.47 -12.36
N ALA A 72 7.22 25.49 -12.34
CA ALA A 72 6.45 26.68 -12.02
C ALA A 72 6.26 26.80 -10.51
N THR A 73 6.32 28.02 -10.00
CA THR A 73 6.03 28.34 -8.60
C THR A 73 4.66 29.03 -8.53
N ILE A 74 3.73 28.44 -7.80
CA ILE A 74 2.34 28.88 -7.69
C ILE A 74 2.03 29.09 -6.21
N GLY A 75 1.83 30.35 -5.82
CA GLY A 75 1.77 30.75 -4.41
C GLY A 75 0.55 30.25 -3.64
N LYS A 76 -0.49 29.74 -4.34
CA LYS A 76 -1.67 29.14 -3.70
C LYS A 76 -2.09 27.86 -4.42
N ASP A 77 -3.02 27.97 -5.37
CA ASP A 77 -3.80 26.84 -5.86
C ASP A 77 -3.67 26.67 -7.38
N VAL A 78 -3.78 25.42 -7.84
CA VAL A 78 -4.00 25.06 -9.23
C VAL A 78 -5.37 24.43 -9.36
N TYR A 79 -6.29 25.12 -10.04
CA TYR A 79 -7.62 24.61 -10.31
C TYR A 79 -7.73 24.16 -11.76
N ALA A 80 -7.68 22.85 -11.98
CA ALA A 80 -7.96 22.18 -13.24
C ALA A 80 -9.25 21.35 -13.10
N SER A 81 -10.30 21.99 -12.59
CA SER A 81 -11.55 21.33 -12.18
C SER A 81 -12.71 21.60 -13.14
N ARG A 82 -13.83 20.89 -12.94
CA ARG A 82 -15.14 21.11 -13.59
C ARG A 82 -15.06 21.17 -15.13
N ARG A 83 -15.15 20.02 -15.80
CA ARG A 83 -15.10 19.92 -17.28
C ARG A 83 -13.80 20.43 -17.90
N PHE A 84 -12.73 20.55 -17.11
CA PHE A 84 -11.40 20.81 -17.66
C PHE A 84 -10.97 19.63 -18.55
N THR A 85 -10.58 19.90 -19.79
CA THR A 85 -10.10 18.89 -20.73
C THR A 85 -8.70 19.22 -21.21
N ALA A 86 -7.80 18.23 -21.16
CA ALA A 86 -6.43 18.37 -21.64
C ALA A 86 -6.03 17.14 -22.47
N THR A 87 -6.24 17.19 -23.77
CA THR A 87 -6.05 16.04 -24.69
C THR A 87 -4.59 15.58 -24.75
N GLY A 88 -3.63 16.51 -24.71
CA GLY A 88 -2.21 16.18 -24.61
C GLY A 88 -1.72 15.91 -23.18
N GLY A 89 -2.62 15.97 -22.19
CA GLY A 89 -2.32 15.85 -20.78
C GLY A 89 -1.72 17.11 -20.15
N VAL A 90 -1.43 17.00 -18.86
CA VAL A 90 -0.91 18.09 -18.02
C VAL A 90 0.46 17.72 -17.46
N ARG A 91 1.40 18.66 -17.54
CA ARG A 91 2.73 18.53 -16.94
C ARG A 91 2.93 19.58 -15.86
N LEU A 92 3.17 19.11 -14.65
CA LEU A 92 3.50 19.86 -13.44
C LEU A 92 4.83 19.37 -12.83
N SER A 93 5.73 18.83 -13.65
CA SER A 93 6.99 18.28 -13.17
C SER A 93 7.83 19.36 -12.48
N LEU A 94 8.32 19.08 -11.28
CA LEU A 94 9.08 20.00 -10.42
C LEU A 94 8.32 21.30 -10.09
N ALA A 95 6.99 21.31 -10.22
CA ALA A 95 6.20 22.46 -9.85
C ALA A 95 6.02 22.53 -8.33
N GLU A 96 6.06 23.74 -7.79
CA GLU A 96 5.84 24.01 -6.37
C GLU A 96 4.51 24.74 -6.24
N VAL A 97 3.53 24.09 -5.61
CA VAL A 97 2.20 24.65 -5.39
C VAL A 97 1.96 24.74 -3.90
N SER A 98 1.88 25.95 -3.35
CA SER A 98 1.91 26.11 -1.90
C SER A 98 0.69 25.52 -1.16
N LYS A 99 -0.48 25.42 -1.82
CA LYS A 99 -1.72 24.92 -1.21
C LYS A 99 -2.24 23.69 -1.94
N SER A 100 -3.19 23.86 -2.88
CA SER A 100 -3.92 22.74 -3.47
C SER A 100 -3.74 22.61 -4.98
N VAL A 101 -3.71 21.38 -5.46
CA VAL A 101 -3.81 21.04 -6.88
C VAL A 101 -5.04 20.18 -7.06
N SER A 102 -6.03 20.66 -7.81
CA SER A 102 -7.29 19.96 -8.02
C SER A 102 -7.53 19.64 -9.49
N PHE A 103 -7.73 18.35 -9.76
CA PHE A 103 -8.20 17.80 -11.04
C PHE A 103 -9.63 17.25 -10.94
N ASP A 104 -10.42 17.76 -10.00
CA ASP A 104 -11.78 17.27 -9.75
C ASP A 104 -12.67 17.43 -11.01
N GLY A 105 -13.15 16.31 -11.54
CA GLY A 105 -13.95 16.26 -12.75
C GLY A 105 -13.19 16.61 -14.04
N ALA A 106 -11.86 16.54 -14.02
CA ALA A 106 -11.02 16.72 -15.21
C ALA A 106 -11.04 15.49 -16.12
N ARG A 107 -10.79 15.72 -17.41
CA ARG A 107 -10.52 14.68 -18.41
C ARG A 107 -9.11 14.89 -18.93
N LEU A 108 -8.23 13.95 -18.64
CA LEU A 108 -6.80 14.07 -18.92
C LEU A 108 -6.37 13.01 -19.93
N GLY A 109 -5.61 13.45 -20.92
CA GLY A 109 -5.15 12.58 -22.00
C GLY A 109 -6.17 12.43 -23.11
N GLY A 110 -5.81 11.67 -24.13
CA GLY A 110 -6.56 11.60 -25.38
C GLY A 110 -5.93 10.65 -26.39
N PRO A 111 -6.51 10.55 -27.59
CA PRO A 111 -5.96 9.70 -28.65
C PRO A 111 -4.59 10.24 -29.07
N GLY A 112 -3.59 9.35 -29.15
CA GLY A 112 -2.24 9.72 -29.60
C GLY A 112 -1.19 8.71 -29.16
N LYS A 113 -0.02 8.74 -29.81
CA LYS A 113 1.12 7.91 -29.43
C LYS A 113 1.79 8.48 -28.18
N SER A 114 2.03 7.62 -27.18
CA SER A 114 2.76 7.96 -25.93
C SER A 114 2.23 9.22 -25.24
N VAL A 115 0.91 9.32 -25.08
CA VAL A 115 0.28 10.40 -24.34
C VAL A 115 0.55 10.21 -22.85
N ALA A 116 0.97 11.28 -22.18
CA ALA A 116 1.08 11.30 -20.74
C ALA A 116 -0.01 12.21 -20.19
N ALA A 117 -1.07 11.60 -19.67
CA ALA A 117 -2.25 12.29 -19.16
C ALA A 117 -1.90 13.24 -18.02
N LEU A 118 -1.02 12.79 -17.10
CA LEU A 118 -0.52 13.60 -15.99
C LEU A 118 0.95 13.29 -15.72
N ARG A 119 1.81 14.32 -15.75
CA ARG A 119 3.20 14.22 -15.29
C ARG A 119 3.44 15.22 -14.18
N ALA A 120 3.36 14.76 -12.94
CA ALA A 120 3.59 15.56 -11.74
C ALA A 120 4.93 15.24 -11.06
N ARG A 121 5.87 14.56 -11.76
CA ARG A 121 7.13 14.12 -11.15
C ARG A 121 7.84 15.23 -10.35
N GLY A 122 8.10 14.98 -9.06
CA GLY A 122 8.77 15.93 -8.17
C GLY A 122 7.95 17.17 -7.79
N MET A 123 6.63 17.15 -8.00
CA MET A 123 5.74 18.24 -7.59
C MET A 123 5.53 18.24 -6.07
N THR A 124 5.45 19.42 -5.48
CA THR A 124 5.14 19.59 -4.04
C THR A 124 3.83 20.34 -3.84
N CYS A 125 2.99 19.88 -2.92
CA CYS A 125 1.76 20.58 -2.51
C CYS A 125 1.26 20.17 -1.12
N GLN A 126 0.35 20.95 -0.54
CA GLN A 126 -0.32 20.54 0.70
C GLN A 126 -1.48 19.60 0.42
N GLU A 127 -2.25 19.84 -0.63
CA GLU A 127 -3.42 19.05 -0.98
C GLU A 127 -3.44 18.68 -2.47
N LEU A 128 -3.62 17.40 -2.78
CA LEU A 128 -3.70 16.89 -4.14
C LEU A 128 -5.02 16.15 -4.36
N ARG A 129 -5.88 16.67 -5.24
CA ARG A 129 -7.16 16.04 -5.59
C ARG A 129 -7.12 15.47 -7.00
N LEU A 130 -7.25 14.15 -7.11
CA LEU A 130 -7.17 13.37 -8.34
C LEU A 130 -8.48 12.63 -8.63
N ARG A 131 -9.63 13.27 -8.38
CA ARG A 131 -10.96 12.71 -8.67
C ARG A 131 -11.38 13.05 -10.09
N LEU A 132 -10.85 12.29 -11.05
CA LEU A 132 -11.08 12.51 -12.48
C LEU A 132 -12.51 12.15 -12.88
N ALA A 133 -13.00 12.75 -13.97
CA ALA A 133 -14.34 12.44 -14.50
C ALA A 133 -14.39 11.06 -15.20
N GLU A 134 -13.27 10.64 -15.77
CA GLU A 134 -13.07 9.36 -16.44
C GLU A 134 -11.64 8.87 -16.19
N PRO A 135 -11.35 7.56 -16.37
CA PRO A 135 -9.97 7.09 -16.31
C PRO A 135 -9.08 7.88 -17.26
N PRO A 136 -7.90 8.34 -16.81
CA PRO A 136 -7.01 9.12 -17.67
C PRO A 136 -6.54 8.25 -18.83
N ARG A 137 -6.37 8.86 -20.00
CA ARG A 137 -5.91 8.18 -21.22
C ARG A 137 -4.44 8.47 -21.47
N GLY A 138 -3.58 7.59 -20.99
CA GLY A 138 -2.13 7.68 -21.08
C GLY A 138 -1.43 7.54 -19.73
N GLU A 139 -0.11 7.74 -19.75
CA GLU A 139 0.73 7.61 -18.56
C GLU A 139 0.37 8.64 -17.47
N VAL A 140 0.37 8.18 -16.23
CA VAL A 140 0.24 9.01 -15.03
C VAL A 140 1.49 8.84 -14.20
N SER A 141 2.29 9.89 -14.05
CA SER A 141 3.48 9.86 -13.20
C SER A 141 3.31 10.80 -12.01
N LEU A 142 3.28 10.21 -10.83
CA LEU A 142 3.29 10.82 -9.50
C LEU A 142 4.64 10.57 -8.80
N ALA A 143 5.67 10.15 -9.55
CA ALA A 143 6.97 9.85 -8.99
C ALA A 143 7.58 11.04 -8.23
N SER A 144 8.10 10.78 -7.04
CA SER A 144 8.71 11.79 -6.17
C SER A 144 7.78 12.97 -5.82
N VAL A 145 6.46 12.83 -5.98
CA VAL A 145 5.50 13.84 -5.54
C VAL A 145 5.47 13.84 -4.01
N VAL A 146 5.43 15.03 -3.42
CA VAL A 146 5.22 15.22 -1.99
C VAL A 146 3.92 15.98 -1.78
N ALA A 147 2.93 15.33 -1.18
CA ALA A 147 1.63 15.91 -0.87
C ALA A 147 1.34 15.78 0.64
N GLY A 148 0.66 16.75 1.25
CA GLY A 148 0.14 16.56 2.61
C GLY A 148 -1.03 15.57 2.63
N SER A 149 -2.10 15.93 1.92
CA SER A 149 -3.31 15.13 1.80
C SER A 149 -3.63 14.85 0.35
N VAL A 150 -3.93 13.59 0.05
CA VAL A 150 -4.27 13.11 -1.29
C VAL A 150 -5.70 12.60 -1.29
N PHE A 151 -6.50 13.09 -2.23
CA PHE A 151 -7.85 12.64 -2.48
C PHE A 151 -7.90 11.95 -3.83
N ASP A 152 -8.31 10.69 -3.87
CA ASP A 152 -8.31 9.89 -5.08
C ASP A 152 -9.58 9.05 -5.24
N ASP A 153 -9.62 8.30 -6.35
CA ASP A 153 -10.74 7.46 -6.74
C ASP A 153 -10.26 6.34 -7.68
N GLU A 154 -11.04 5.27 -7.86
CA GLU A 154 -10.71 4.10 -8.69
C GLU A 154 -10.32 4.48 -10.12
N ARG A 155 -10.92 5.54 -10.65
CA ARG A 155 -10.68 6.02 -12.02
C ARG A 155 -9.21 6.35 -12.27
N LEU A 156 -8.51 6.94 -11.29
CA LEU A 156 -7.09 7.26 -11.39
C LEU A 156 -6.24 6.01 -11.66
N TRP A 157 -6.57 4.93 -10.97
CA TRP A 157 -5.83 3.66 -10.99
C TRP A 157 -6.24 2.72 -12.13
N SER A 158 -7.20 3.15 -12.96
CA SER A 158 -7.77 2.37 -14.06
C SER A 158 -7.41 2.93 -15.44
N THR A 159 -6.27 3.62 -15.53
CA THR A 159 -5.72 4.14 -16.79
C THR A 159 -5.35 3.02 -17.76
N ASP A 160 -5.35 3.34 -19.05
CA ASP A 160 -4.82 2.50 -20.13
C ASP A 160 -3.27 2.57 -20.22
N GLY A 161 -2.64 3.52 -19.53
CA GLY A 161 -1.19 3.71 -19.48
C GLY A 161 -0.53 3.20 -18.19
N LYS A 162 0.78 3.39 -18.07
CA LYS A 162 1.51 3.11 -16.83
C LYS A 162 1.20 4.17 -15.78
N VAL A 163 0.97 3.74 -14.53
CA VAL A 163 0.98 4.62 -13.36
C VAL A 163 2.32 4.45 -12.64
N ASP A 164 3.04 5.54 -12.50
CA ASP A 164 4.34 5.59 -11.84
C ASP A 164 4.21 6.35 -10.52
N ILE A 165 4.43 5.65 -9.41
CA ILE A 165 4.28 6.14 -8.02
C ILE A 165 5.59 6.02 -7.23
N GLU A 166 6.72 5.88 -7.92
CA GLU A 166 8.03 5.72 -7.27
C GLU A 166 8.34 6.92 -6.35
N GLY A 167 8.52 6.67 -5.05
CA GLY A 167 8.79 7.72 -4.08
C GLY A 167 7.65 8.73 -3.89
N PHE A 168 6.41 8.33 -4.17
CA PHE A 168 5.22 9.16 -3.92
C PHE A 168 4.93 9.23 -2.41
N GLN A 169 5.08 10.42 -1.84
CA GLN A 169 4.94 10.66 -0.41
C GLN A 169 3.65 11.42 -0.10
N TYR A 170 2.92 10.93 0.90
CA TYR A 170 1.72 11.56 1.43
C TYR A 170 1.55 11.27 2.92
N ARG A 171 0.94 12.21 3.66
CA ARG A 171 0.56 11.98 5.06
C ARG A 171 -0.81 11.32 5.17
N SER A 172 -1.78 11.76 4.37
CA SER A 172 -3.11 11.14 4.32
C SER A 172 -3.55 10.83 2.89
N LEU A 173 -4.19 9.66 2.72
CA LEU A 173 -4.76 9.22 1.46
C LEU A 173 -6.23 8.84 1.66
N THR A 174 -7.13 9.61 1.07
CA THR A 174 -8.58 9.46 1.22
C THR A 174 -9.22 9.13 -0.13
N ALA A 175 -9.91 8.00 -0.22
CA ALA A 175 -10.74 7.69 -1.39
C ALA A 175 -12.11 8.34 -1.27
N SER A 176 -12.68 8.76 -2.40
CA SER A 176 -14.06 9.23 -2.52
C SER A 176 -14.73 8.57 -3.74
N PRO A 177 -15.65 7.60 -3.56
CA PRO A 177 -16.23 7.12 -2.29
C PRO A 177 -15.22 6.38 -1.40
N GLU A 178 -15.51 6.23 -0.10
CA GLU A 178 -14.60 5.55 0.83
C GLU A 178 -14.32 4.12 0.33
N ALA A 179 -13.04 3.79 0.20
CA ALA A 179 -12.58 2.48 -0.22
C ALA A 179 -12.06 1.69 0.99
N ASP A 180 -12.46 0.42 1.10
CA ASP A 180 -11.88 -0.48 2.08
C ASP A 180 -10.40 -0.79 1.77
N VAL A 181 -9.68 -1.33 2.76
CA VAL A 181 -8.25 -1.65 2.60
C VAL A 181 -8.03 -2.67 1.50
N ALA A 182 -8.95 -3.62 1.32
CA ALA A 182 -8.83 -4.65 0.30
C ALA A 182 -8.93 -4.07 -1.12
N THR A 183 -9.85 -3.14 -1.35
CA THR A 183 -10.01 -2.43 -2.63
C THR A 183 -8.82 -1.51 -2.87
N ARG A 184 -8.35 -0.79 -1.84
CA ARG A 184 -7.14 0.03 -1.92
C ARG A 184 -5.92 -0.79 -2.35
N LEU A 185 -5.69 -1.93 -1.70
CA LEU A 185 -4.61 -2.85 -2.06
C LEU A 185 -4.76 -3.42 -3.47
N ARG A 186 -6.00 -3.61 -3.95
CA ARG A 186 -6.28 -4.03 -5.32
C ARG A 186 -5.87 -2.97 -6.33
N TRP A 187 -6.20 -1.70 -6.07
CA TRP A 187 -5.76 -0.58 -6.91
C TRP A 187 -4.24 -0.46 -6.96
N LEU A 188 -3.59 -0.55 -5.80
CA LEU A 188 -2.12 -0.51 -5.72
C LEU A 188 -1.47 -1.66 -6.51
N ARG A 189 -1.96 -2.89 -6.36
CA ARG A 189 -1.43 -4.06 -7.08
C ARG A 189 -1.63 -3.98 -8.59
N ARG A 190 -2.66 -3.26 -9.07
CA ARG A 190 -2.92 -3.10 -10.50
C ARG A 190 -1.81 -2.30 -11.20
N VAL A 191 -1.19 -1.37 -10.48
CA VAL A 191 -0.18 -0.48 -11.05
C VAL A 191 1.26 -0.90 -10.78
N LEU A 192 1.49 -1.71 -9.73
CA LEU A 192 2.81 -2.25 -9.42
C LEU A 192 3.15 -3.43 -10.35
N SER A 193 4.02 -3.18 -11.34
CA SER A 193 4.50 -4.20 -12.28
C SER A 193 5.47 -5.21 -11.64
N SER A 194 6.13 -4.82 -10.54
CA SER A 194 7.10 -5.61 -9.79
C SER A 194 6.89 -5.41 -8.30
N TYR A 195 7.47 -6.30 -7.48
CA TYR A 195 7.45 -6.13 -6.03
C TYR A 195 8.25 -4.88 -5.65
N ASP A 196 7.56 -3.90 -5.08
CA ASP A 196 8.13 -2.71 -4.48
C ASP A 196 7.58 -2.56 -3.05
N PRO A 197 8.44 -2.58 -2.00
CA PRO A 197 7.99 -2.44 -0.63
C PRO A 197 7.53 -1.02 -0.26
N ASP A 198 8.03 0.01 -0.94
CA ASP A 198 7.90 1.42 -0.53
C ASP A 198 6.44 1.91 -0.52
N PRO A 199 5.62 1.68 -1.57
CA PRO A 199 4.22 2.10 -1.57
C PRO A 199 3.36 1.45 -0.48
N TYR A 200 3.71 0.24 -0.04
CA TYR A 200 3.02 -0.42 1.07
C TYR A 200 3.35 0.20 2.42
N ASP A 201 4.60 0.61 2.63
CA ASP A 201 5.01 1.25 3.88
C ASP A 201 4.36 2.63 4.02
N HIS A 202 4.34 3.42 2.95
CA HIS A 202 3.67 4.71 2.94
C HIS A 202 2.16 4.58 3.15
N LEU A 203 1.51 3.60 2.52
CA LEU A 203 0.09 3.34 2.74
C LEU A 203 -0.19 2.93 4.20
N ALA A 204 0.63 2.04 4.77
CA ALA A 204 0.49 1.62 6.17
C ALA A 204 0.71 2.79 7.15
N ALA A 205 1.72 3.64 6.89
CA ALA A 205 1.99 4.84 7.69
C ALA A 205 0.78 5.79 7.67
N SER A 206 0.19 6.05 6.51
CA SER A 206 -0.98 6.92 6.40
C SER A 206 -2.20 6.41 7.19
N TYR A 207 -2.38 5.09 7.30
CA TYR A 207 -3.45 4.51 8.13
C TYR A 207 -3.17 4.65 9.62
N ARG A 208 -1.91 4.52 10.07
CA ARG A 208 -1.55 4.76 11.48
C ARG A 208 -1.73 6.21 11.87
N ASP A 209 -1.28 7.13 11.02
CA ASP A 209 -1.46 8.57 11.23
C ASP A 209 -2.95 8.95 11.33
N ALA A 210 -3.83 8.19 10.67
CA ALA A 210 -5.29 8.34 10.75
C ALA A 210 -5.95 7.58 11.94
N GLY A 211 -5.17 6.85 12.75
CA GLY A 211 -5.68 6.04 13.87
C GLY A 211 -6.31 4.70 13.48
N HIS A 212 -6.07 4.22 12.26
CA HIS A 212 -6.58 2.96 11.73
C HIS A 212 -5.53 1.85 11.75
N ASP A 213 -5.08 1.46 12.95
CA ASP A 213 -4.00 0.47 13.12
C ASP A 213 -4.31 -0.89 12.48
N ASP A 214 -5.56 -1.37 12.60
CA ASP A 214 -6.00 -2.64 11.97
C ASP A 214 -5.83 -2.62 10.44
N ARG A 215 -6.06 -1.46 9.83
CA ARG A 215 -5.90 -1.26 8.38
C ARG A 215 -4.41 -1.26 8.01
N ALA A 216 -3.58 -0.58 8.79
CA ALA A 216 -2.13 -0.57 8.60
C ALA A 216 -1.51 -1.97 8.71
N ASP A 217 -1.93 -2.75 9.71
CA ASP A 217 -1.44 -4.12 9.92
C ASP A 217 -1.86 -5.04 8.77
N THR A 218 -3.06 -4.86 8.22
CA THR A 218 -3.52 -5.60 7.02
C THR A 218 -2.64 -5.30 5.79
N VAL A 219 -2.21 -4.05 5.61
CA VAL A 219 -1.31 -3.65 4.52
C VAL A 219 0.07 -4.30 4.69
N LEU A 220 0.65 -4.27 5.89
CA LEU A 220 1.95 -4.88 6.15
C LEU A 220 1.95 -6.41 6.02
N LEU A 221 0.87 -7.07 6.47
CA LEU A 221 0.70 -8.51 6.25
C LEU A 221 0.68 -8.83 4.74
N THR A 222 -0.02 -8.01 3.97
CA THR A 222 -0.07 -8.13 2.51
C THR A 222 1.31 -7.94 1.88
N LYS A 223 2.07 -6.93 2.30
CA LYS A 223 3.45 -6.68 1.86
C LYS A 223 4.33 -7.91 2.10
N GLN A 224 4.18 -8.56 3.26
CA GLN A 224 4.96 -9.73 3.63
C GLN A 224 4.59 -10.98 2.80
N ARG A 225 3.30 -11.22 2.56
CA ARG A 225 2.84 -12.29 1.67
C ARG A 225 3.42 -12.16 0.26
N HIS A 226 3.41 -10.95 -0.29
CA HIS A 226 3.97 -10.67 -1.61
C HIS A 226 5.47 -10.95 -1.70
N ARG A 227 6.22 -10.64 -0.63
CA ARG A 227 7.65 -10.97 -0.54
C ARG A 227 7.88 -12.48 -0.71
N TYR A 228 7.09 -13.32 -0.04
CA TYR A 228 7.25 -14.77 -0.12
C TYR A 228 6.84 -15.36 -1.47
N THR A 229 5.78 -14.83 -2.09
CA THR A 229 5.38 -15.27 -3.45
C THR A 229 6.41 -14.91 -4.52
N ALA A 230 7.24 -13.90 -4.27
CA ALA A 230 8.34 -13.51 -5.15
C ALA A 230 9.58 -14.43 -5.06
N HIS A 231 9.71 -15.28 -4.02
CA HIS A 231 10.88 -16.16 -3.80
C HIS A 231 10.68 -17.60 -4.32
N GLY A 232 9.75 -17.82 -5.26
CA GLY A 232 9.51 -19.14 -5.86
C GLY A 232 8.68 -20.11 -5.00
N PRO A 233 8.55 -21.39 -5.42
CA PRO A 233 7.63 -22.35 -4.80
C PRO A 233 7.98 -22.69 -3.35
N ALA A 234 9.27 -22.72 -2.97
CA ALA A 234 9.71 -22.98 -1.60
C ALA A 234 9.31 -21.86 -0.63
N GLY A 235 9.36 -20.59 -1.06
CA GLY A 235 8.88 -19.45 -0.29
C GLY A 235 7.37 -19.50 -0.04
N ARG A 236 6.60 -20.05 -0.99
CA ARG A 236 5.14 -20.23 -0.85
C ARG A 236 4.79 -21.32 0.18
N VAL A 237 5.52 -22.43 0.20
CA VAL A 237 5.37 -23.50 1.21
C VAL A 237 5.77 -22.99 2.59
N TRP A 238 6.88 -22.24 2.69
CA TRP A 238 7.31 -21.64 3.95
C TRP A 238 6.32 -20.58 4.47
N GLY A 239 5.77 -19.74 3.58
CA GLY A 239 4.72 -18.78 3.92
C GLY A 239 3.42 -19.47 4.36
N TRP A 240 3.03 -20.56 3.70
CA TRP A 240 1.87 -21.37 4.09
C TRP A 240 2.06 -22.02 5.46
N LEU A 241 3.25 -22.57 5.72
CA LEU A 241 3.62 -23.13 7.02
C LEU A 241 3.54 -22.07 8.12
N GLN A 242 4.09 -20.85 7.89
CA GLN A 242 4.00 -19.72 8.82
C GLN A 242 2.57 -19.24 9.08
N GLU A 243 1.70 -19.24 8.06
CA GLU A 243 0.30 -18.85 8.22
C GLU A 243 -0.50 -19.84 9.08
N TRP A 244 -0.18 -21.13 8.98
CA TRP A 244 -0.83 -22.19 9.75
C TRP A 244 -0.28 -22.33 11.18
N THR A 245 1.02 -22.14 11.39
CA THR A 245 1.68 -22.43 12.68
C THR A 245 1.91 -21.20 13.55
N VAL A 246 2.36 -20.08 12.98
CA VAL A 246 2.89 -18.94 13.77
C VAL A 246 1.94 -17.75 13.78
N GLY A 247 1.06 -17.62 12.78
CA GLY A 247 -0.02 -16.62 12.79
C GLY A 247 0.46 -15.21 13.19
N TYR A 248 1.62 -14.79 12.69
CA TYR A 248 2.21 -13.46 12.85
C TYR A 248 1.99 -12.77 14.23
N GLY A 249 2.09 -13.45 15.37
CA GLY A 249 2.01 -12.77 16.69
C GLY A 249 0.75 -11.92 16.96
N TYR A 250 -0.26 -11.94 16.09
CA TYR A 250 -1.45 -11.10 16.15
C TYR A 250 -2.72 -11.87 16.55
N ARG A 251 -2.63 -13.21 16.70
CA ARG A 251 -3.74 -14.06 17.16
C ARG A 251 -3.25 -15.19 18.07
N PRO A 252 -2.83 -14.89 19.32
CA PRO A 252 -2.28 -15.88 20.25
C PRO A 252 -3.23 -17.07 20.51
N TRP A 253 -4.54 -16.88 20.36
CA TRP A 253 -5.55 -17.93 20.53
C TRP A 253 -5.41 -19.11 19.56
N ARG A 254 -4.78 -18.93 18.39
CA ARG A 254 -4.53 -20.04 17.45
C ARG A 254 -3.43 -20.98 17.92
N ALA A 255 -2.40 -20.45 18.58
CA ALA A 255 -1.38 -21.28 19.21
C ALA A 255 -1.99 -22.12 20.34
N ALA A 256 -2.90 -21.52 21.13
CA ALA A 256 -3.66 -22.26 22.15
C ALA A 256 -4.57 -23.35 21.54
N LEU A 257 -5.20 -23.07 20.39
CA LEU A 257 -5.99 -24.08 19.67
C LEU A 257 -5.12 -25.27 19.21
N TRP A 258 -3.93 -25.01 18.65
CA TRP A 258 -3.01 -26.07 18.26
C TRP A 258 -2.48 -26.87 19.45
N LEU A 259 -2.18 -26.21 20.57
CA LEU A 259 -1.87 -26.91 21.82
C LEU A 259 -3.00 -27.84 22.24
N ALA A 260 -4.26 -27.36 22.22
CA ALA A 260 -5.41 -28.18 22.57
C ALA A 260 -5.58 -29.38 21.61
N VAL A 261 -5.39 -29.18 20.31
CA VAL A 261 -5.46 -30.27 19.31
C VAL A 261 -4.36 -31.31 19.52
N CYS A 262 -3.10 -30.88 19.67
CA CYS A 262 -1.99 -31.79 19.95
C CYS A 262 -2.17 -32.52 21.29
N TRP A 263 -2.69 -31.83 22.31
CA TRP A 263 -3.00 -32.42 23.60
C TRP A 263 -4.08 -33.49 23.51
N LEU A 264 -5.18 -33.23 22.79
CA LEU A 264 -6.26 -34.20 22.56
C LEU A 264 -5.77 -35.42 21.77
N LEU A 265 -5.07 -35.21 20.66
CA LEU A 265 -4.58 -36.30 19.81
C LEU A 265 -3.51 -37.15 20.53
N GLY A 266 -2.59 -36.52 21.25
CA GLY A 266 -1.63 -37.22 22.09
C GLY A 266 -2.31 -38.03 23.18
N SER A 267 -3.28 -37.42 23.89
CA SER A 267 -4.01 -38.10 24.97
C SER A 267 -4.76 -39.33 24.45
N LEU A 268 -5.36 -39.22 23.27
CA LEU A 268 -6.07 -40.32 22.61
C LEU A 268 -5.14 -41.43 22.11
N TRP A 269 -3.93 -41.08 21.69
CA TRP A 269 -2.90 -42.06 21.32
C TRP A 269 -2.42 -42.86 22.54
N PHE A 270 -2.05 -42.15 23.62
CA PHE A 270 -1.54 -42.75 24.85
C PHE A 270 -2.63 -43.42 25.71
N SER A 271 -3.92 -43.13 25.46
CA SER A 271 -5.01 -43.91 26.04
C SER A 271 -5.11 -45.32 25.42
N HIS A 272 -4.75 -45.47 24.14
CA HIS A 272 -4.75 -46.76 23.44
C HIS A 272 -3.41 -47.51 23.58
N HIS A 273 -2.30 -46.79 23.77
CA HIS A 273 -0.96 -47.36 23.86
C HIS A 273 -0.36 -47.10 25.25
N GLN A 274 -0.69 -47.99 26.19
CA GLN A 274 -0.14 -47.92 27.56
C GLN A 274 1.38 -48.16 27.52
N LEU A 275 2.13 -47.20 28.07
CA LEU A 275 3.58 -47.32 28.20
C LEU A 275 3.92 -48.26 29.37
N SER A 276 5.00 -49.02 29.21
CA SER A 276 5.53 -49.83 30.29
C SER A 276 6.26 -48.95 31.31
N ARG A 277 6.07 -49.26 32.60
CA ARG A 277 6.67 -48.54 33.73
C ARG A 277 8.20 -48.66 33.68
N LEU A 278 8.92 -47.59 34.01
CA LEU A 278 10.30 -47.73 34.50
C LEU A 278 10.20 -48.16 35.97
N ASP A 279 10.93 -49.21 36.36
CA ASP A 279 10.97 -49.69 37.75
C ASP A 279 11.40 -48.57 38.70
N ASN A 280 10.42 -48.00 39.39
CA ASN A 280 10.59 -47.02 40.47
C ASN A 280 9.61 -47.38 41.60
N HIS A 281 10.06 -47.28 42.84
CA HIS A 281 9.32 -47.60 44.08
C HIS A 281 8.12 -46.67 44.38
N GLN A 282 7.60 -45.95 43.38
CA GLN A 282 6.42 -45.10 43.46
C GLN A 282 5.30 -45.77 42.65
N ASP A 283 4.06 -45.67 43.12
CA ASP A 283 2.90 -46.33 42.48
C ASP A 283 1.97 -45.27 41.82
N PRO A 284 2.41 -44.63 40.72
CA PRO A 284 1.60 -43.60 40.04
C PRO A 284 0.46 -44.24 39.24
N SER A 285 -0.74 -43.67 39.34
CA SER A 285 -1.84 -44.01 38.43
C SER A 285 -1.54 -43.50 37.01
N TRP A 286 -1.62 -44.36 36.00
CA TRP A 286 -1.44 -43.95 34.60
C TRP A 286 -2.55 -42.99 34.17
N GLN A 287 -2.18 -41.77 33.81
CA GLN A 287 -3.11 -40.74 33.34
C GLN A 287 -2.58 -40.11 32.03
N PRO A 288 -3.01 -40.64 30.87
CA PRO A 288 -2.54 -40.19 29.54
C PRO A 288 -2.64 -38.68 29.32
N VAL A 289 -3.69 -38.08 29.88
CA VAL A 289 -4.01 -36.66 29.75
C VAL A 289 -2.98 -35.78 30.46
N ILE A 290 -2.52 -36.21 31.64
CA ILE A 290 -1.49 -35.50 32.42
C ILE A 290 -0.12 -35.70 31.78
N TYR A 291 0.19 -36.92 31.34
CA TYR A 291 1.44 -37.22 30.65
C TYR A 291 1.64 -36.35 29.39
N VAL A 292 0.60 -36.16 28.58
CA VAL A 292 0.68 -35.33 27.37
C VAL A 292 0.71 -33.83 27.68
N ALA A 293 0.05 -33.40 28.76
CA ALA A 293 0.18 -32.02 29.25
C ALA A 293 1.61 -31.71 29.71
N ASP A 294 2.24 -32.65 30.43
CA ASP A 294 3.63 -32.59 30.90
C ASP A 294 4.61 -32.48 29.71
N LEU A 295 4.36 -33.25 28.64
CA LEU A 295 5.15 -33.17 27.40
C LEU A 295 5.03 -31.82 26.67
N LEU A 296 3.83 -31.22 26.66
CA LEU A 296 3.55 -29.99 25.92
C LEU A 296 3.91 -28.71 26.70
N VAL A 297 3.97 -28.77 28.02
CA VAL A 297 4.26 -27.63 28.90
C VAL A 297 5.57 -27.87 29.66
N PRO A 298 6.73 -27.71 29.02
CA PRO A 298 8.03 -28.10 29.59
C PRO A 298 8.47 -27.31 30.83
N VAL A 299 7.74 -26.25 31.20
CA VAL A 299 8.01 -25.41 32.38
C VAL A 299 7.32 -25.96 33.64
N VAL A 300 6.26 -26.75 33.48
CA VAL A 300 5.49 -27.32 34.60
C VAL A 300 5.82 -28.80 34.67
N ASN A 301 6.60 -29.22 35.66
CA ASN A 301 6.84 -30.63 35.92
C ASN A 301 5.64 -31.19 36.68
N LEU A 302 4.83 -32.02 36.01
CA LEU A 302 3.72 -32.78 36.60
C LEU A 302 4.16 -34.18 37.06
N ASP A 303 5.48 -34.39 37.16
CA ASP A 303 6.16 -35.57 37.70
C ASP A 303 5.88 -36.88 36.93
N GLN A 304 5.49 -36.83 35.64
CA GLN A 304 5.22 -38.05 34.85
C GLN A 304 6.25 -38.31 33.74
N HIS A 305 6.94 -37.28 33.25
CA HIS A 305 7.88 -37.35 32.12
C HIS A 305 9.08 -38.31 32.32
N GLY A 306 9.39 -38.69 33.57
CA GLY A 306 10.50 -39.60 33.93
C GLY A 306 10.09 -41.02 34.34
N LEU A 307 8.79 -41.33 34.39
CA LEU A 307 8.25 -42.58 34.98
C LEU A 307 7.92 -43.67 33.95
N TRP A 308 7.89 -43.33 32.65
CA TRP A 308 7.35 -44.19 31.60
C TRP A 308 8.36 -44.43 30.47
N ARG A 309 8.49 -45.70 30.05
CA ARG A 309 9.42 -46.08 28.98
C ARG A 309 8.76 -45.84 27.63
N THR A 310 9.18 -44.81 26.90
CA THR A 310 8.74 -44.60 25.52
C THR A 310 9.55 -45.49 24.57
N SER A 311 8.90 -46.41 23.85
CA SER A 311 9.53 -47.23 22.80
C SER A 311 8.76 -47.20 21.49
N GLY A 312 9.45 -47.38 20.36
CA GLY A 312 8.82 -47.45 19.03
C GLY A 312 8.16 -46.13 18.60
N ALA A 313 6.95 -46.20 18.04
CA ALA A 313 6.22 -45.03 17.55
C ALA A 313 5.91 -44.00 18.66
N SER A 314 5.70 -44.47 19.89
CA SER A 314 5.40 -43.61 21.05
C SER A 314 6.58 -42.71 21.45
N ALA A 315 7.83 -43.12 21.18
CA ALA A 315 9.01 -42.29 21.41
C ALA A 315 9.09 -41.10 20.44
N TRP A 316 8.77 -41.35 19.16
CA TRP A 316 8.71 -40.29 18.15
C TRP A 316 7.57 -39.30 18.41
N ILE A 317 6.41 -39.79 18.85
CA ILE A 317 5.27 -38.94 19.20
C ILE A 317 5.56 -38.10 20.44
N ALA A 318 6.15 -38.70 21.50
CA ALA A 318 6.56 -37.96 22.69
C ALA A 318 7.58 -36.86 22.35
N GLY A 319 8.65 -37.21 21.63
CA GLY A 319 9.65 -36.23 21.21
C GLY A 319 9.09 -35.12 20.31
N GLY A 320 8.15 -35.45 19.43
CA GLY A 320 7.43 -34.48 18.60
C GLY A 320 6.59 -33.51 19.42
N LEU A 321 5.83 -34.01 20.42
CA LEU A 321 5.04 -33.18 21.33
C LEU A 321 5.93 -32.24 22.16
N THR A 322 7.06 -32.74 22.68
CA THR A 322 8.02 -31.91 23.41
C THR A 322 8.61 -30.80 22.53
N ALA A 323 8.98 -31.12 21.28
CA ALA A 323 9.48 -30.12 20.34
C ALA A 323 8.43 -29.05 20.01
N VAL A 324 7.16 -29.45 19.83
CA VAL A 324 6.03 -28.53 19.64
C VAL A 324 5.84 -27.63 20.86
N GLY A 325 5.91 -28.19 22.08
CA GLY A 325 5.83 -27.43 23.33
C GLY A 325 6.88 -26.32 23.42
N TRP A 326 8.15 -26.64 23.12
CA TRP A 326 9.24 -25.64 23.10
C TRP A 326 9.08 -24.58 22.00
N LEU A 327 8.67 -24.98 20.79
CA LEU A 327 8.40 -24.04 19.70
C LEU A 327 7.27 -23.06 20.05
N LEU A 328 6.20 -23.54 20.68
CA LEU A 328 5.07 -22.69 21.05
C LEU A 328 5.38 -21.81 22.26
N LEU A 329 6.14 -22.30 23.23
CA LEU A 329 6.62 -21.51 24.36
C LEU A 329 7.45 -20.31 23.86
N SER A 330 8.43 -20.54 22.97
CA SER A 330 9.26 -19.46 22.42
C SER A 330 8.44 -18.42 21.63
N THR A 331 7.41 -18.88 20.91
CA THR A 331 6.50 -18.01 20.16
C THR A 331 5.61 -17.18 21.08
N ALA A 332 5.11 -17.77 22.18
CA ALA A 332 4.28 -17.07 23.17
C ALA A 332 5.09 -15.99 23.92
N THR A 333 6.33 -16.29 24.35
CA THR A 333 7.19 -15.31 25.03
C THR A 333 7.50 -14.10 24.13
N ALA A 334 7.73 -14.33 22.84
CA ALA A 334 7.93 -13.27 21.84
C ALA A 334 6.64 -12.45 21.58
N GLY A 335 5.47 -13.08 21.64
CA GLY A 335 4.18 -12.39 21.53
C GLY A 335 3.89 -11.49 22.73
N VAL A 336 4.13 -11.99 23.96
CA VAL A 336 3.90 -11.24 25.21
C VAL A 336 4.83 -10.04 25.33
N THR A 337 6.12 -10.17 24.97
CA THR A 337 7.04 -9.03 24.97
C THR A 337 6.59 -7.92 24.03
N ARG A 338 6.05 -8.26 22.85
CA ARG A 338 5.51 -7.26 21.90
C ARG A 338 4.27 -6.52 22.41
N ILE A 339 3.40 -7.23 23.15
CA ILE A 339 2.20 -6.63 23.74
C ILE A 339 2.58 -5.68 24.90
N LEU A 340 3.60 -6.03 25.68
CA LEU A 340 4.08 -5.19 26.78
C LEU A 340 4.82 -3.94 26.30
N THR A 341 5.48 -4.00 25.15
CA THR A 341 6.11 -2.81 24.52
C THR A 341 5.13 -1.86 23.81
N ARG A 342 3.81 -2.16 23.82
CA ARG A 342 2.75 -1.34 23.22
C ARG A 342 2.02 -0.44 24.23
N ARG A 343 2.55 -0.23 25.45
CA ARG A 343 2.00 0.69 26.45
C ARG A 343 2.89 1.90 26.67
#